data_AF-A0A382GBI0-F1
#
_entry.id   AF-A0A382GBI0-F1
#
_cell.length_a   1.000
_cell.length_b   1.000
_cell.length_c   1.000
_cell.angle_alpha   90.00
_cell.angle_beta   90.00
_cell.angle_gamma   90.00
#
_symmetry.space_group_name_H-M   'P 1'
#
loop_
_entity.id
_entity.type
_entity.pdbx_description
1 polymer ?
#
loop_
_entity_poly.entity_id
_entity_poly.type
_entity_poly.pdbx_seq_one_letter_code
_entity_poly.pdbx_strand_id
1 'polypeptide(L)'
;MTELTDWLAQRVEVALEPDLPICDPHHHLWDHRPTYVYRYLLDDFLSDIGGGHNIVSTVFLECEAFYRVNGAEAMKPVGEVEFVNGMAAMSASGLYGPIQVAAAIVGFADLRLGAPVEQVLQAQLAAGGGRFRGIRHASAHDPDPGIVGAENTNPNGNVLSDKKFREGFAQLAPL
;
A
#
# COMPACT_ATOMS: atom_id res chain seq x y z
N MET A 1 -22.13 -12.67 -9.92
CA MET A 1 -20.77 -12.88 -9.36
C MET A 1 -20.09 -13.92 -10.25
N THR A 2 -19.91 -13.61 -11.55
CA THR A 2 -19.79 -14.68 -12.57
C THR A 2 -18.94 -14.33 -13.81
N GLU A 3 -18.44 -13.10 -14.02
CA GLU A 3 -17.55 -12.81 -15.17
C GLU A 3 -16.07 -12.79 -14.77
N LEU A 4 -15.72 -12.09 -13.68
CA LEU A 4 -14.33 -11.98 -13.24
C LEU A 4 -13.77 -13.32 -12.75
N THR A 5 -14.54 -14.06 -11.94
CA THR A 5 -14.14 -15.38 -11.44
C THR A 5 -13.97 -16.38 -12.59
N ASP A 6 -14.89 -16.39 -13.55
CA ASP A 6 -14.82 -17.26 -14.73
C ASP A 6 -13.61 -16.91 -15.60
N TRP A 7 -13.27 -15.63 -15.71
CA TRP A 7 -12.06 -15.17 -16.40
C TRP A 7 -10.77 -15.61 -15.68
N LEU A 8 -10.68 -15.41 -14.37
CA LEU A 8 -9.52 -15.82 -13.55
C LEU A 8 -9.30 -17.34 -13.60
N ALA A 9 -10.38 -18.13 -13.65
CA ALA A 9 -10.32 -19.58 -13.69
C ALA A 9 -9.88 -20.16 -15.05
N GLN A 10 -9.69 -19.35 -16.09
CA GLN A 10 -9.32 -19.84 -17.43
C GLN A 10 -7.96 -20.54 -17.45
N ARG A 11 -7.05 -20.19 -16.54
CA ARG A 11 -5.71 -20.76 -16.45
C ARG A 11 -5.32 -20.98 -14.99
N VAL A 12 -4.87 -22.19 -14.70
CA VAL A 12 -4.27 -22.55 -13.41
C VAL A 12 -2.89 -23.12 -13.71
N GLU A 13 -1.87 -22.49 -13.14
CA GLU A 13 -0.48 -22.93 -13.25
C GLU A 13 -0.06 -23.60 -11.95
N VAL A 14 0.77 -24.64 -12.06
CA VAL A 14 1.34 -25.31 -10.88
C VAL A 14 2.50 -24.48 -10.37
N ALA A 15 2.47 -24.13 -9.09
CA ALA A 15 3.57 -23.43 -8.44
C ALA A 15 4.88 -24.24 -8.58
N LEU A 16 5.90 -23.58 -9.13
CA LEU A 16 7.26 -24.08 -9.10
C LEU A 16 7.83 -23.87 -7.70
N GLU A 17 8.59 -24.86 -7.20
CA GLU A 17 9.20 -24.83 -5.88
C GLU A 17 8.18 -24.47 -4.77
N PRO A 18 7.12 -25.28 -4.60
CA PRO A 18 6.00 -24.94 -3.72
C PRO A 18 6.40 -24.78 -2.24
N ASP A 19 7.55 -25.30 -1.83
CA ASP A 19 8.05 -25.15 -0.46
C ASP A 19 8.92 -23.89 -0.26
N LEU A 20 9.35 -23.21 -1.34
CA LEU A 20 10.21 -22.03 -1.26
C LEU A 20 9.46 -20.90 -0.54
N PRO A 21 9.93 -20.42 0.64
CA PRO A 21 9.25 -19.34 1.34
C PRO A 21 9.41 -18.03 0.56
N ILE A 22 8.28 -17.40 0.27
CA ILE A 22 8.19 -16.15 -0.50
C ILE A 22 7.67 -15.03 0.40
N CYS A 23 8.34 -13.88 0.31
CA CYS A 23 7.74 -12.61 0.72
C CYS A 23 7.17 -11.95 -0.54
N ASP A 24 5.85 -11.74 -0.60
CA ASP A 24 5.24 -10.90 -1.63
C ASP A 24 5.52 -9.43 -1.29
N PRO A 25 6.40 -8.74 -2.03
CA PRO A 25 6.83 -7.41 -1.66
C PRO A 25 5.82 -6.33 -2.05
N HIS A 26 4.71 -6.67 -2.72
CA HIS A 26 3.76 -5.66 -3.19
C HIS A 26 2.35 -6.21 -3.37
N HIS A 27 1.47 -5.90 -2.42
CA HIS A 27 0.02 -6.00 -2.60
C HIS A 27 -0.69 -4.72 -2.12
N HIS A 28 -1.99 -4.67 -2.41
CA HIS A 28 -2.90 -3.62 -2.00
C HIS A 28 -4.14 -4.22 -1.33
N LEU A 29 -4.85 -3.40 -0.55
CA LEU A 29 -6.10 -3.74 0.11
C LEU A 29 -7.01 -2.52 0.06
N TRP A 30 -8.24 -2.67 -0.44
CA TRP A 30 -9.18 -1.57 -0.58
C TRP A 30 -10.64 -2.03 -0.57
N ASP A 31 -11.55 -1.10 -0.31
CA ASP A 31 -12.97 -1.23 -0.60
C ASP A 31 -13.54 0.14 -1.02
N HIS A 32 -14.65 0.12 -1.76
CA HIS A 32 -15.41 1.32 -2.15
C HIS A 32 -14.59 2.47 -2.76
N ARG A 33 -13.51 2.18 -3.52
CA ARG A 33 -12.77 3.23 -4.24
C ARG A 33 -13.57 3.72 -5.45
N PRO A 34 -13.66 5.03 -5.72
CA PRO A 34 -14.41 5.54 -6.88
C PRO A 34 -13.91 5.00 -8.23
N THR A 35 -12.62 4.70 -8.32
CA THR A 35 -11.93 4.25 -9.54
C THR A 35 -11.88 2.72 -9.70
N TYR A 36 -12.13 1.96 -8.63
CA TYR A 36 -12.07 0.49 -8.65
C TYR A 36 -13.39 -0.10 -8.15
N VAL A 37 -14.04 -0.87 -9.02
CA VAL A 37 -15.40 -1.38 -8.77
C VAL A 37 -15.41 -2.63 -7.87
N TYR A 38 -14.26 -3.28 -7.66
CA TYR A 38 -14.16 -4.53 -6.91
C TYR A 38 -13.50 -4.31 -5.56
N ARG A 39 -14.15 -4.79 -4.49
CA ARG A 39 -13.57 -4.92 -3.16
C ARG A 39 -12.36 -5.87 -3.21
N TYR A 40 -11.31 -5.54 -2.48
CA TYR A 40 -10.14 -6.39 -2.31
C TYR A 40 -9.61 -6.29 -0.87
N LEU A 41 -10.19 -7.07 0.03
CA LEU A 41 -9.83 -7.10 1.45
C LEU A 41 -9.12 -8.41 1.80
N LEU A 42 -8.85 -8.64 3.10
CA LEU A 42 -8.07 -9.79 3.56
C LEU A 42 -8.57 -11.14 3.01
N ASP A 43 -9.88 -11.41 3.06
CA ASP A 43 -10.43 -12.68 2.56
C ASP A 43 -10.23 -12.86 1.05
N ASP A 44 -10.36 -11.76 0.29
CA ASP A 44 -10.17 -11.73 -1.16
C ASP A 44 -8.68 -12.01 -1.50
N PHE A 45 -7.77 -11.31 -0.80
CA PHE A 45 -6.33 -11.50 -0.94
C PHE A 45 -5.88 -12.91 -0.59
N LEU A 46 -6.35 -13.47 0.54
CA LEU A 46 -6.01 -14.82 0.97
C LEU A 46 -6.49 -15.89 -0.02
N SER A 47 -7.64 -15.65 -0.67
CA SER A 47 -8.13 -16.53 -1.73
C SER A 47 -7.20 -16.56 -2.93
N ASP A 48 -6.66 -15.40 -3.35
CA ASP A 48 -5.80 -15.31 -4.52
C ASP A 48 -4.40 -15.90 -4.29
N ILE A 49 -3.80 -15.64 -3.13
CA ILE A 49 -2.45 -16.14 -2.83
C ILE A 49 -2.42 -17.64 -2.49
N GLY A 50 -3.59 -18.28 -2.37
CA GLY A 50 -3.75 -19.72 -2.13
C GLY A 50 -3.39 -20.61 -3.33
N GLY A 51 -2.90 -20.05 -4.44
CA GLY A 51 -2.59 -20.74 -5.71
C GLY A 51 -1.43 -21.74 -5.69
N GLY A 52 -0.90 -22.12 -4.53
CA GLY A 52 0.12 -23.16 -4.36
C GLY A 52 1.54 -22.67 -4.09
N HIS A 53 1.79 -21.36 -4.12
CA HIS A 53 3.05 -20.77 -3.67
C HIS A 53 3.10 -20.69 -2.13
N ASN A 54 4.27 -20.94 -1.53
CA ASN A 54 4.48 -20.75 -0.09
C ASN A 54 4.75 -19.28 0.24
N ILE A 55 3.71 -18.44 0.16
CA ILE A 55 3.78 -17.03 0.56
C ILE A 55 3.64 -16.95 2.08
N VAL A 56 4.74 -16.61 2.76
CA VAL A 56 4.84 -16.59 4.23
C VAL A 56 4.61 -15.20 4.81
N SER A 57 4.87 -14.16 4.03
CA SER A 57 4.68 -12.77 4.45
C SER A 57 4.43 -11.86 3.26
N THR A 58 3.83 -10.70 3.50
CA THR A 58 3.54 -9.74 2.43
C THR A 58 3.81 -8.31 2.86
N VAL A 59 4.02 -7.42 1.89
CA VAL A 59 4.19 -5.97 2.11
C VAL A 59 3.06 -5.22 1.43
N PHE A 60 2.32 -4.43 2.20
CA PHE A 60 1.28 -3.55 1.67
C PHE A 60 1.91 -2.24 1.19
N LEU A 61 1.47 -1.75 0.03
CA LEU A 61 1.79 -0.41 -0.45
C LEU A 61 0.51 0.43 -0.49
N GLU A 62 0.63 1.71 -0.13
CA GLU A 62 -0.45 2.70 -0.19
C GLU A 62 -1.16 2.64 -1.54
N CYS A 63 -2.45 2.84 -1.52
CA CYS A 63 -3.26 2.95 -2.71
C CYS A 63 -4.41 3.89 -2.43
N GLU A 64 -4.19 4.97 -1.67
CA GLU A 64 -5.17 5.89 -1.10
C GLU A 64 -6.54 5.29 -0.71
N ALA A 65 -6.53 4.12 -0.09
CA ALA A 65 -7.71 3.52 0.50
C ALA A 65 -7.90 4.05 1.93
N PHE A 66 -9.14 4.25 2.36
CA PHE A 66 -9.48 4.56 3.76
C PHE A 66 -8.74 5.76 4.38
N TYR A 67 -8.40 6.78 3.58
CA TYR A 67 -7.94 8.07 4.13
C TYR A 67 -9.00 8.64 5.07
N ARG A 68 -8.56 9.27 6.16
CA ARG A 68 -9.50 9.88 7.12
C ARG A 68 -10.32 10.97 6.43
N VAL A 69 -11.63 10.99 6.70
CA VAL A 69 -12.53 12.02 6.15
C VAL A 69 -12.30 13.40 6.78
N ASN A 70 -11.90 13.42 8.05
CA ASN A 70 -11.69 14.64 8.84
C ASN A 70 -10.22 14.82 9.23
N GLY A 71 -9.86 16.07 9.56
CA GLY A 71 -8.51 16.43 10.02
C GLY A 71 -7.72 17.22 8.99
N ALA A 72 -6.47 17.56 9.35
CA ALA A 72 -5.56 18.25 8.44
C ALA A 72 -5.24 17.36 7.22
N GLU A 73 -5.17 17.96 6.03
CA GLU A 73 -5.01 17.23 4.76
C GLU A 73 -3.83 16.26 4.78
N ALA A 74 -2.67 16.74 5.27
CA ALA A 74 -1.44 15.96 5.41
C ALA A 74 -1.57 14.73 6.34
N MET A 75 -2.57 14.70 7.22
CA MET A 75 -2.77 13.65 8.23
C MET A 75 -3.86 12.64 7.84
N LYS A 76 -4.59 12.88 6.74
CA LYS A 76 -5.59 11.94 6.25
C LYS A 76 -5.01 10.59 5.82
N PRO A 77 -3.82 10.51 5.19
CA PRO A 77 -3.20 9.24 4.78
C PRO A 77 -2.87 8.29 5.94
N VAL A 78 -2.81 8.79 7.18
CA VAL A 78 -2.60 7.94 8.36
C VAL A 78 -3.75 6.94 8.54
N GLY A 79 -4.96 7.28 8.09
CA GLY A 79 -6.12 6.38 8.15
C GLY A 79 -5.92 5.07 7.37
N GLU A 80 -5.20 5.11 6.26
CA GLU A 80 -4.89 3.90 5.48
C GLU A 80 -4.00 2.95 6.28
N VAL A 81 -2.96 3.49 6.93
CA VAL A 81 -2.04 2.68 7.74
C VAL A 81 -2.75 2.11 8.98
N GLU A 82 -3.66 2.86 9.60
CA GLU A 82 -4.52 2.35 10.68
C GLU A 82 -5.36 1.16 10.20
N PHE A 83 -6.01 1.32 9.05
CA PHE A 83 -6.84 0.28 8.43
C PHE A 83 -6.02 -0.98 8.10
N VAL A 84 -4.87 -0.82 7.42
CA VAL A 84 -4.01 -1.96 7.05
C VAL A 84 -3.43 -2.64 8.27
N ASN A 85 -3.03 -1.89 9.30
CA ASN A 85 -2.54 -2.48 10.54
C ASN A 85 -3.63 -3.31 11.24
N GLY A 86 -4.91 -2.93 11.11
CA GLY A 86 -6.04 -3.75 11.55
C GLY A 86 -6.14 -5.09 10.81
N MET A 87 -6.02 -5.09 9.48
CA MET A 87 -6.00 -6.33 8.68
C MET A 87 -4.78 -7.19 9.01
N ALA A 88 -3.60 -6.56 9.18
CA ALA A 88 -2.38 -7.23 9.58
C ALA A 88 -2.52 -7.90 10.97
N ALA A 89 -3.23 -7.26 11.90
CA ALA A 89 -3.52 -7.84 13.21
C ALA A 89 -4.47 -9.04 13.13
N MET A 90 -5.46 -9.02 12.23
CA MET A 90 -6.31 -10.18 11.96
C MET A 90 -5.47 -11.37 11.47
N SER A 91 -4.61 -11.17 10.48
CA SER A 91 -3.70 -12.19 9.98
C SER A 91 -2.75 -12.71 11.08
N ALA A 92 -2.14 -11.82 11.86
CA ALA A 92 -1.23 -12.18 12.94
C ALA A 92 -1.89 -12.95 14.11
N SER A 93 -3.22 -13.00 14.18
CA SER A 93 -3.93 -13.83 15.17
C SER A 93 -3.75 -15.34 14.94
N GLY A 94 -3.33 -15.75 13.74
CA GLY A 94 -3.24 -17.15 13.32
C GLY A 94 -4.58 -17.78 12.93
N LEU A 95 -5.72 -17.08 13.13
CA LEU A 95 -7.04 -17.56 12.72
C LEU A 95 -7.23 -17.59 11.21
N TYR A 96 -6.41 -16.82 10.48
CA TYR A 96 -6.41 -16.72 9.01
C TYR A 96 -5.27 -17.52 8.37
N GLY A 97 -4.70 -18.47 9.12
CA GLY A 97 -3.54 -19.25 8.69
C GLY A 97 -2.20 -18.67 9.16
N PRO A 98 -1.08 -19.31 8.78
CA PRO A 98 0.25 -18.97 9.29
C PRO A 98 0.89 -17.75 8.63
N ILE A 99 0.37 -17.32 7.47
CA ILE A 99 0.88 -16.18 6.72
C ILE A 99 0.83 -14.88 7.54
N GLN A 100 1.85 -14.03 7.37
CA GLN A 100 1.91 -12.67 7.92
C GLN A 100 1.55 -11.64 6.84
N VAL A 101 0.25 -11.36 6.67
CA VAL A 101 -0.23 -10.36 5.71
C VAL A 101 0.13 -8.96 6.20
N ALA A 102 0.65 -8.13 5.29
CA ALA A 102 1.13 -6.79 5.58
C ALA A 102 2.12 -6.75 6.76
N ALA A 103 3.06 -7.71 6.78
CA ALA A 103 4.17 -7.76 7.73
C ALA A 103 5.00 -6.46 7.71
N ALA A 104 5.00 -5.76 6.58
CA ALA A 104 5.39 -4.36 6.47
C ALA A 104 4.32 -3.55 5.73
N ILE A 105 4.24 -2.26 6.07
CA ILE A 105 3.32 -1.27 5.52
C ILE A 105 4.14 -0.12 4.96
N VAL A 106 3.93 0.19 3.68
CA VAL A 106 4.46 1.35 2.99
C VAL A 106 3.29 2.32 2.79
N GLY A 107 3.23 3.39 3.56
CA GLY A 107 2.13 4.37 3.50
C GLY A 107 2.40 5.53 2.53
N PHE A 108 1.57 6.57 2.60
CA PHE A 108 1.82 7.84 1.91
C PHE A 108 2.14 8.96 2.90
N ALA A 109 3.10 9.80 2.54
CA ALA A 109 3.32 11.10 3.16
C ALA A 109 3.79 12.09 2.09
N ASP A 110 3.16 13.27 2.02
CA ASP A 110 3.50 14.28 1.02
C ASP A 110 4.84 14.94 1.34
N LEU A 111 5.90 14.47 0.69
CA LEU A 111 7.26 14.99 0.88
C LEU A 111 7.40 16.46 0.44
N ARG A 112 6.46 17.00 -0.35
CA ARG A 112 6.43 18.42 -0.75
C ARG A 112 6.08 19.35 0.42
N LEU A 113 5.71 18.81 1.58
CA LEU A 113 5.62 19.57 2.82
C LEU A 113 6.99 20.05 3.31
N GLY A 114 8.09 19.42 2.86
CA GLY A 114 9.44 19.69 3.36
C GLY A 114 9.67 19.05 4.73
N ALA A 115 10.59 19.60 5.53
CA ALA A 115 10.87 19.11 6.88
C ALA A 115 9.61 18.87 7.76
N PRO A 116 8.54 19.69 7.69
CA PRO A 116 7.29 19.43 8.41
C PRO A 116 6.62 18.06 8.16
N VAL A 117 6.97 17.35 7.09
CA VAL A 117 6.47 15.98 6.83
C VAL A 117 6.82 15.01 7.96
N GLU A 118 7.84 15.30 8.75
CA GLU A 118 8.23 14.54 9.94
C GLU A 118 7.02 14.23 10.85
N GLN A 119 6.11 15.19 11.06
CA GLN A 119 4.93 14.99 11.89
C GLN A 119 3.99 13.92 11.34
N VAL A 120 3.85 13.85 10.01
CA VAL A 120 3.07 12.81 9.34
C VAL A 120 3.75 11.46 9.50
N LEU A 121 5.07 11.40 9.27
CA LEU A 121 5.84 10.16 9.38
C LEU A 121 5.81 9.58 10.80
N GLN A 122 5.89 10.42 11.83
CA GLN A 122 5.74 9.99 13.23
C GLN A 122 4.34 9.44 13.52
N ALA A 123 3.30 10.07 12.95
CA ALA A 123 1.94 9.57 13.08
C ALA A 123 1.74 8.23 12.35
N GLN A 124 2.37 8.06 11.18
CA GLN A 124 2.37 6.79 10.44
C GLN A 124 3.09 5.68 11.22
N LEU A 125 4.24 5.97 11.83
CA LEU A 125 4.96 5.03 12.70
C LEU A 125 4.10 4.55 13.87
N ALA A 126 3.43 5.49 14.54
CA ALA A 126 2.53 5.18 15.65
C ALA A 126 1.33 4.32 15.18
N ALA A 127 0.67 4.72 14.08
CA ALA A 127 -0.47 4.00 13.50
C ALA A 127 -0.10 2.59 13.03
N GLY A 128 1.10 2.43 12.46
CA GLY A 128 1.57 1.15 11.93
C GLY A 128 1.95 0.14 13.01
N GLY A 129 2.02 0.51 14.28
CA GLY A 129 2.27 -0.43 15.39
C GLY A 129 3.53 -1.28 15.21
N GLY A 130 4.59 -0.71 14.64
CA GLY A 130 5.84 -1.40 14.31
C GLY A 130 5.91 -2.04 12.93
N ARG A 131 4.83 -1.99 12.12
CA ARG A 131 4.80 -2.49 10.73
C ARG A 131 5.07 -1.41 9.68
N PHE A 132 4.98 -0.13 10.01
CA PHE A 132 5.32 0.94 9.07
C PHE A 132 6.82 0.92 8.75
N ARG A 133 7.18 0.83 7.46
CA ARG A 133 8.58 0.66 6.99
C ARG A 133 9.00 1.62 5.90
N GLY A 134 8.13 2.53 5.49
CA GLY A 134 8.48 3.53 4.49
C GLY A 134 7.25 4.17 3.87
N ILE A 135 7.49 4.95 2.82
CA ILE A 135 6.44 5.56 2.04
C ILE A 135 6.57 5.22 0.55
N ARG A 136 5.45 5.28 -0.15
CA ARG A 136 5.42 5.45 -1.60
C ARG A 136 5.01 6.88 -1.87
N HIS A 137 5.73 7.54 -2.77
CA HIS A 137 5.32 8.83 -3.31
C HIS A 137 5.39 8.71 -4.82
N ALA A 138 4.25 8.43 -5.44
CA ALA A 138 4.19 8.27 -6.88
C ALA A 138 4.76 9.50 -7.60
N SER A 139 5.49 9.28 -8.68
CA SER A 139 6.16 10.34 -9.44
C SER A 139 6.03 10.15 -10.95
N ALA A 140 5.16 9.24 -11.39
CA ALA A 140 4.88 9.02 -12.80
C ALA A 140 4.31 10.30 -13.40
N HIS A 141 4.99 10.82 -14.43
CA HIS A 141 4.64 12.04 -15.13
C HIS A 141 4.91 11.84 -16.62
N ASP A 142 4.01 12.35 -17.46
CA ASP A 142 4.21 12.50 -18.89
C ASP A 142 3.77 13.93 -19.29
N PRO A 143 4.52 14.63 -20.17
CA PRO A 143 4.09 15.93 -20.68
C PRO A 143 2.84 15.88 -21.57
N ASP A 144 2.46 14.71 -22.10
CA ASP A 144 1.22 14.53 -22.86
C ASP A 144 0.01 14.54 -21.90
N PRO A 145 -0.91 15.53 -22.01
CA PRO A 145 -2.09 15.59 -21.15
C PRO A 145 -3.08 14.43 -21.37
N GLY A 146 -2.92 13.64 -22.44
CA GLY A 146 -3.70 12.42 -22.69
C GLY A 146 -3.22 11.19 -21.91
N ILE A 147 -2.06 11.26 -21.26
CA ILE A 147 -1.50 10.16 -20.46
C ILE A 147 -1.78 10.41 -18.97
N VAL A 148 -2.44 9.43 -18.34
CA VAL A 148 -2.73 9.49 -16.90
C VAL A 148 -1.43 9.30 -16.11
N GLY A 149 -1.00 10.36 -15.43
CA GLY A 149 0.13 10.33 -14.50
C GLY A 149 -0.28 9.84 -13.10
N ALA A 150 0.60 10.05 -12.13
CA ALA A 150 0.26 9.80 -10.73
C ALA A 150 -0.72 10.86 -10.19
N GLU A 151 -2.02 10.55 -10.25
CA GLU A 151 -3.12 11.50 -9.98
C GLU A 151 -3.00 12.19 -8.61
N ASN A 152 -2.64 11.45 -7.56
CA ASN A 152 -2.68 11.95 -6.18
C ASN A 152 -1.47 12.79 -5.78
N THR A 153 -0.33 12.54 -6.41
CA THR A 153 0.89 13.30 -6.20
C THR A 153 1.04 14.43 -7.21
N ASN A 154 0.27 14.40 -8.30
CA ASN A 154 0.33 15.31 -9.45
C ASN A 154 1.76 15.84 -9.68
N PRO A 155 2.71 14.93 -9.95
CA PRO A 155 4.11 15.31 -10.03
C PRO A 155 4.26 16.24 -11.24
N ASN A 156 4.74 17.46 -11.00
CA ASN A 156 5.44 18.15 -12.08
C ASN A 156 6.64 17.27 -12.47
N GLY A 157 7.05 17.24 -13.74
CA GLY A 157 8.12 16.34 -14.21
C GLY A 157 9.47 16.46 -13.49
N ASN A 158 9.59 17.40 -12.53
CA ASN A 158 10.78 17.66 -11.75
C ASN A 158 10.58 17.50 -10.23
N VAL A 159 9.49 16.86 -9.76
CA VAL A 159 9.15 16.81 -8.32
C VAL A 159 10.29 16.24 -7.46
N LEU A 160 11.01 15.23 -7.96
CA LEU A 160 12.11 14.59 -7.25
C LEU A 160 13.34 15.50 -7.10
N SER A 161 13.47 16.49 -7.98
CA SER A 161 14.54 17.49 -7.96
C SER A 161 14.17 18.73 -7.15
N ASP A 162 12.90 18.90 -6.78
CA ASP A 162 12.42 20.05 -6.01
C ASP A 162 13.10 20.11 -4.64
N LYS A 163 13.54 21.31 -4.25
CA LYS A 163 14.27 21.51 -2.99
C LYS A 163 13.41 21.10 -1.79
N LYS A 164 12.14 21.46 -1.79
CA LYS A 164 11.22 21.17 -0.68
C LYS A 164 10.92 19.67 -0.62
N PHE A 165 10.75 19.00 -1.76
CA PHE A 165 10.66 17.55 -1.80
C PHE A 165 11.90 16.88 -1.17
N ARG A 166 13.11 17.34 -1.50
CA ARG A 166 14.36 16.79 -0.94
C ARG A 166 14.52 17.06 0.56
N GLU A 167 14.03 18.19 1.05
CA GLU A 167 13.95 18.48 2.50
C GLU A 167 13.02 17.48 3.22
N GLY A 168 11.88 17.14 2.60
CA GLY A 168 10.98 16.11 3.11
C GLY A 168 11.59 14.71 3.03
N PHE A 169 12.22 14.36 1.91
CA PHE A 169 12.91 13.08 1.72
C PHE A 169 14.00 12.85 2.78
N ALA A 170 14.72 13.90 3.17
CA ALA A 170 15.72 13.82 4.23
C ALA A 170 15.14 13.40 5.60
N GLN A 171 13.83 13.61 5.83
CA GLN A 171 13.15 13.15 7.05
C GLN A 171 12.89 11.64 7.07
N LEU A 172 13.14 10.91 5.98
CA LEU A 172 13.01 9.44 5.96
C LEU A 172 14.21 8.74 6.61
N ALA A 173 15.39 9.36 6.60
CA ALA A 173 16.61 8.74 7.12
C ALA A 173 16.59 8.46 8.65
N PRO A 174 15.96 9.29 9.51
CA PRO A 174 15.87 9.05 10.94
C PRO A 174 14.75 8.07 11.38
N LEU A 175 13.96 7.54 10.44
CA LEU A 175 12.79 6.67 10.74
C LEU A 175 13.18 5.23 11.13
#